data_AF-A0A0H5S732-F1
#
_entry.id   AF-A0A0H5S732-F1
#
_cell.length_a   1.000
_cell.length_b   1.000
_cell.length_c   1.000
_cell.angle_alpha   90.00
_cell.angle_beta   90.00
_cell.angle_gamma   90.00
#
_symmetry.space_group_name_H-M   'P 1'
#
loop_
_entity.id
_entity.type
_entity.pdbx_description
1 polymer ?
#
loop_
_entity_poly.entity_id
_entity_poly.type
_entity_poly.pdbx_seq_one_letter_code
_entity_poly.pdbx_strand_id
1 'polypeptide(L)'
;MERKIGRQNSEAENEIKLEICPEIVTNTRYGGVQSGDDDTEATKKAAEERARKKAEVRKRLEEANRAKKAKKGFLTPERKKKLRKLLMMKAAEDLKQQQMLREQERQRVLQERILPLPDLDNVPDEELEEIAKKMTQKLLQLESEHYDINYIVRQKDFEINELTISVNDLRGKFVKPTLKKVSKTDNRFNKLKKKDRNFVDFRTNLKNVESNKFTLKEEKKESIVGWKK
;
A
#
# COMPACT_ATOMS: atom_id res chain seq x y z
N MET A 1 50.46 -37.90 -16.75
CA MET A 1 49.10 -37.95 -17.34
C MET A 1 48.46 -36.57 -17.48
N GLU A 2 48.68 -35.64 -16.55
CA GLU A 2 48.02 -34.32 -16.53
C GLU A 2 48.17 -33.47 -17.81
N ARG A 3 49.32 -33.52 -18.50
CA ARG A 3 49.51 -32.75 -19.76
C ARG A 3 48.60 -33.18 -20.91
N LYS A 4 48.14 -34.44 -20.95
CA LYS A 4 47.22 -34.92 -21.99
C LYS A 4 45.78 -34.44 -21.75
N ILE A 5 45.37 -34.33 -20.48
CA ILE A 5 44.03 -33.90 -20.09
C ILE A 5 43.82 -32.42 -20.42
N GLY A 6 44.82 -31.57 -20.18
CA GLY A 6 44.72 -30.14 -20.50
C GLY A 6 44.52 -29.85 -22.00
N ARG A 7 45.08 -30.68 -22.89
CA ARG A 7 44.90 -30.53 -24.33
C ARG A 7 43.49 -30.88 -24.78
N GLN A 8 42.96 -32.00 -24.28
CA GLN A 8 41.59 -32.44 -24.57
C GLN A 8 40.55 -31.43 -24.08
N ASN A 9 40.77 -30.80 -22.91
CA ASN A 9 39.87 -29.76 -22.41
C ASN A 9 39.86 -28.52 -23.32
N SER A 10 41.01 -28.12 -23.88
CA SER A 10 41.08 -26.96 -24.78
C SER A 10 40.44 -27.20 -26.16
N GLU A 11 40.52 -28.43 -26.68
CA GLU A 11 39.85 -28.81 -27.92
C GLU A 11 38.34 -28.85 -27.73
N ALA A 12 37.85 -29.45 -26.62
CA ALA A 12 36.44 -29.45 -26.29
C ALA A 12 35.87 -28.04 -26.06
N GLU A 13 36.61 -27.13 -25.41
CA GLU A 13 36.18 -25.74 -25.25
C GLU A 13 36.08 -24.98 -26.57
N ASN A 14 36.98 -25.24 -27.53
CA ASN A 14 36.92 -24.61 -28.85
C ASN A 14 35.78 -25.18 -29.70
N GLU A 15 35.51 -26.48 -29.60
CA GLU A 15 34.41 -27.13 -30.31
C GLU A 15 33.04 -26.65 -29.79
N ILE A 16 32.88 -26.51 -28.47
CA ILE A 16 31.67 -25.95 -27.87
C ILE A 16 31.47 -24.47 -28.27
N LYS A 17 32.54 -23.68 -28.38
CA LYS A 17 32.44 -22.29 -28.84
C LYS A 17 32.01 -22.18 -30.31
N LEU A 18 32.34 -23.16 -31.15
CA LEU A 18 31.89 -23.21 -32.54
C LEU A 18 30.41 -23.59 -32.66
N GLU A 19 29.88 -24.44 -31.78
CA GLU A 19 28.46 -24.82 -31.81
C GLU A 19 27.51 -23.75 -31.26
N ILE A 20 27.93 -22.97 -30.25
CA ILE A 20 27.03 -22.02 -29.59
C ILE A 20 26.79 -20.74 -30.42
N CYS A 21 27.73 -20.36 -31.31
CA CYS A 21 27.62 -19.13 -32.10
C CYS A 21 28.31 -19.29 -33.48
N PRO A 22 27.65 -19.92 -34.47
CA PRO A 22 28.23 -20.06 -35.81
C PRO A 22 28.45 -18.70 -36.52
N GLU A 23 27.78 -17.64 -36.07
CA GLU A 23 27.84 -16.30 -36.66
C GLU A 23 29.05 -15.45 -36.22
N ILE A 24 29.90 -15.93 -35.32
CA ILE A 24 31.08 -15.15 -34.88
C ILE A 24 32.30 -15.34 -35.79
N VAL A 25 32.28 -16.30 -36.74
CA VAL A 25 33.50 -16.69 -37.49
C VAL A 25 33.69 -15.99 -38.84
N THR A 26 32.75 -15.16 -39.33
CA THR A 26 32.92 -14.49 -40.64
C THR A 26 32.46 -13.04 -40.65
N ASN A 27 32.95 -12.24 -39.70
CA ASN A 27 32.99 -10.80 -39.90
C ASN A 27 34.39 -10.27 -39.66
N THR A 28 35.34 -10.83 -40.41
CA THR A 28 36.56 -10.13 -40.80
C THR A 28 36.13 -8.86 -41.54
N ARG A 29 35.86 -7.82 -40.74
CA ARG A 29 35.70 -6.45 -41.20
C ARG A 29 36.98 -6.13 -41.95
N TYR A 30 36.92 -6.24 -43.27
CA TYR A 30 37.99 -5.87 -44.18
C TYR A 30 38.42 -4.47 -43.79
N GLY A 31 39.60 -4.38 -43.15
CA GLY A 31 40.23 -3.12 -42.83
C GLY A 31 40.47 -2.45 -44.16
N GLY A 32 39.62 -1.47 -44.48
CA GLY A 32 39.84 -0.62 -45.64
C GLY A 32 41.26 -0.09 -45.57
N VAL A 33 41.96 -0.21 -46.68
CA VAL A 33 43.30 0.31 -46.94
C VAL A 33 43.49 1.60 -46.14
N GLN A 34 44.38 1.57 -45.15
CA GLN A 34 44.98 2.77 -44.59
C GLN A 34 45.82 3.37 -45.72
N SER A 35 45.16 3.97 -46.70
CA SER A 35 45.78 4.87 -47.66
C SER A 35 46.32 5.99 -46.79
N GLY A 36 47.64 5.95 -46.63
CA GLY A 36 48.39 6.83 -45.74
C GLY A 36 47.96 8.27 -45.89
N ASP A 37 47.87 8.94 -44.75
CA ASP A 37 48.64 10.12 -44.36
C ASP A 37 49.05 11.14 -45.43
N ASP A 38 48.38 11.19 -46.56
CA ASP A 38 48.27 12.37 -47.39
C ASP A 38 47.28 13.29 -46.68
N ASP A 39 47.82 13.86 -45.61
CA ASP A 39 47.47 15.07 -44.90
C ASP A 39 47.35 16.24 -45.89
N THR A 40 46.52 16.08 -46.91
CA THR A 40 46.13 17.17 -47.77
C THR A 40 45.32 18.12 -46.91
N GLU A 41 45.68 19.40 -46.94
CA GLU A 41 44.99 20.48 -46.25
C GLU A 41 43.46 20.42 -46.47
N ALA A 42 43.03 19.86 -47.61
CA ALA A 42 41.64 19.56 -47.95
C ALA A 42 40.97 18.51 -47.02
N THR A 43 41.64 17.40 -46.66
CA THR A 43 41.07 16.39 -45.75
C THR A 43 40.96 16.93 -44.33
N LYS A 44 41.97 17.68 -43.86
CA LYS A 44 41.95 18.39 -42.57
C LYS A 44 40.82 19.41 -42.53
N LYS A 45 40.68 20.26 -43.57
CA LYS A 45 39.61 21.25 -43.67
C LYS A 45 38.22 20.61 -43.73
N ALA A 46 38.05 19.51 -44.46
CA ALA A 46 36.80 18.76 -44.50
C ALA A 46 36.47 18.09 -43.13
N ALA A 47 37.48 17.59 -42.42
CA ALA A 47 37.31 17.03 -41.08
C ALA A 47 36.92 18.12 -40.06
N GLU A 48 37.56 19.29 -40.12
CA GLU A 48 37.21 20.46 -39.30
C GLU A 48 35.81 20.99 -39.60
N GLU A 49 35.41 21.06 -40.88
CA GLU A 49 34.05 21.46 -41.27
C GLU A 49 33.01 20.47 -40.75
N ARG A 50 33.27 19.16 -40.85
CA ARG A 50 32.43 18.12 -40.26
C ARG A 50 32.38 18.24 -38.73
N ALA A 51 33.48 18.57 -38.07
CA ALA A 51 33.53 18.77 -36.62
C ALA A 51 32.73 20.01 -36.19
N ARG A 52 32.83 21.13 -36.94
CA ARG A 52 32.03 22.34 -36.71
C ARG A 52 30.53 22.06 -36.89
N LYS A 53 30.14 21.38 -37.98
CA LYS A 53 28.74 20.96 -38.18
C LYS A 53 28.23 20.05 -37.07
N LYS A 54 29.05 19.09 -36.59
CA LYS A 54 28.70 18.23 -35.45
C LYS A 54 28.55 19.02 -34.15
N ALA A 55 29.44 19.97 -33.88
CA ALA A 55 29.38 20.82 -32.70
C ALA A 55 28.13 21.71 -32.70
N GLU A 56 27.78 22.27 -33.85
CA GLU A 56 26.56 23.07 -34.03
C GLU A 56 25.29 22.22 -33.84
N VAL A 57 25.24 21.03 -34.45
CA VAL A 57 24.12 20.09 -34.26
C VAL A 57 23.98 19.71 -32.79
N ARG A 58 25.09 19.45 -32.09
CA ARG A 58 25.08 19.13 -30.66
C ARG A 58 24.59 20.31 -29.82
N LYS A 59 25.04 21.53 -30.11
CA LYS A 59 24.58 22.77 -29.44
C LYS A 59 23.08 22.98 -29.65
N ARG A 60 22.58 22.84 -30.88
CA ARG A 60 21.15 22.94 -31.22
C ARG A 60 20.31 21.88 -30.50
N LEU A 61 20.83 20.66 -30.37
CA LEU A 61 20.15 19.57 -29.68
C LEU A 61 20.10 19.79 -28.15
N GLU A 62 21.18 20.31 -27.56
CA GLU A 62 21.23 20.69 -26.13
C GLU A 62 20.28 21.85 -25.81
N GLU A 63 20.20 22.86 -26.67
CA GLU A 63 19.29 23.99 -26.52
C GLU A 63 17.80 23.57 -26.62
N ALA A 64 17.47 22.75 -27.62
CA ALA A 64 16.13 22.16 -27.75
C ALA A 64 15.76 21.28 -26.53
N ASN A 65 16.73 20.55 -25.97
CA ASN A 65 16.53 19.74 -24.77
C ASN A 65 16.35 20.60 -23.51
N ARG A 66 17.02 21.75 -23.39
CA ARG A 66 16.83 22.68 -22.26
C ARG A 66 15.42 23.26 -22.27
N ALA A 67 14.93 23.69 -23.44
CA ALA A 67 13.57 24.18 -23.60
C ALA A 67 12.51 23.12 -23.28
N LYS A 68 12.75 21.85 -23.68
CA LYS A 68 11.88 20.72 -23.30
C LYS A 68 11.94 20.40 -21.81
N LYS A 69 13.12 20.46 -21.17
CA LYS A 69 13.29 20.24 -19.73
C LYS A 69 12.59 21.30 -18.88
N ALA A 70 12.64 22.57 -19.29
CA ALA A 70 11.93 23.66 -18.60
C ALA A 70 10.41 23.47 -18.63
N LYS A 71 9.84 23.06 -19.79
CA LYS A 71 8.39 22.85 -19.96
C LYS A 71 7.87 21.53 -19.35
N LYS A 72 8.67 20.46 -19.33
CA LYS A 72 8.25 19.11 -18.91
C LYS A 72 8.12 18.90 -17.40
N GLY A 73 8.21 19.95 -16.57
CA GLY A 73 8.34 19.72 -15.14
C GLY A 73 8.05 20.89 -14.22
N PHE A 74 7.07 21.76 -14.54
CA PHE A 74 6.64 22.84 -13.62
C PHE A 74 6.47 22.32 -12.18
N LEU A 75 6.00 21.07 -12.04
CA LEU A 75 6.06 20.35 -10.77
C LEU A 75 6.84 19.03 -10.92
N THR A 76 8.14 19.08 -10.63
CA THR A 76 9.00 17.90 -10.60
C THR A 76 8.50 16.88 -9.55
N PRO A 77 8.76 15.57 -9.73
CA PRO A 77 8.34 14.54 -8.77
C PRO A 77 8.80 14.81 -7.33
N GLU A 78 10.00 15.37 -7.16
CA GLU A 78 10.55 15.78 -5.86
C GLU A 78 9.75 16.93 -5.23
N ARG A 79 9.42 17.97 -6.01
CA ARG A 79 8.58 19.09 -5.56
C ARG A 79 7.18 18.60 -5.17
N LYS A 80 6.58 17.70 -5.95
CA LYS A 80 5.28 17.06 -5.61
C LYS A 80 5.35 16.32 -4.27
N LYS A 81 6.43 15.58 -4.02
CA LYS A 81 6.63 14.83 -2.76
C LYS A 81 6.78 15.79 -1.57
N LYS A 82 7.61 16.84 -1.72
CA LYS A 82 7.77 17.89 -0.69
C LYS A 82 6.44 18.59 -0.40
N LEU A 83 5.68 18.95 -1.44
CA LEU A 83 4.39 19.61 -1.31
C LEU A 83 3.37 18.75 -0.56
N ARG A 84 3.23 17.47 -0.92
CA ARG A 84 2.34 16.54 -0.19
C ARG A 84 2.72 16.42 1.29
N LYS A 85 4.03 16.34 1.58
CA LYS A 85 4.52 16.30 2.97
C LYS A 85 4.13 17.57 3.73
N LEU A 86 4.35 18.75 3.13
CA LEU A 86 3.97 20.03 3.76
C LEU A 86 2.47 20.14 3.97
N LEU A 87 1.64 19.70 3.02
CA LEU A 87 0.19 19.72 3.15
C LEU A 87 -0.30 18.81 4.29
N MET A 88 0.29 17.61 4.42
CA MET A 88 0.00 16.70 5.53
C MET A 88 0.45 17.28 6.88
N MET A 89 1.62 17.91 6.93
CA MET A 89 2.11 18.58 8.14
C MET A 89 1.21 19.75 8.54
N LYS A 90 0.81 20.60 7.58
CA LYS A 90 -0.14 21.68 7.82
C LYS A 90 -1.49 21.15 8.31
N ALA A 91 -2.03 20.10 7.68
CA ALA A 91 -3.30 19.50 8.10
C ALA A 91 -3.24 18.96 9.54
N ALA A 92 -2.12 18.33 9.93
CA ALA A 92 -1.92 17.85 11.30
C ALA A 92 -1.73 19.01 12.31
N GLU A 93 -1.05 20.08 11.90
CA GLU A 93 -0.89 21.30 12.70
C GLU A 93 -2.23 22.02 12.90
N ASP A 94 -2.99 22.23 11.83
CA ASP A 94 -4.32 22.83 11.86
C ASP A 94 -5.27 22.01 12.76
N LEU A 95 -5.22 20.67 12.67
CA LEU A 95 -5.99 19.79 13.57
C LEU A 95 -5.59 19.97 15.04
N LYS A 96 -4.30 20.04 15.34
CA LYS A 96 -3.80 20.27 16.71
C LYS A 96 -4.20 21.66 17.22
N GLN A 97 -4.11 22.69 16.39
CA GLN A 97 -4.53 24.04 16.73
C GLN A 97 -6.03 24.09 17.01
N GLN A 98 -6.87 23.44 16.18
CA GLN A 98 -8.31 23.33 16.44
C GLN A 98 -8.62 22.60 17.75
N GLN A 99 -7.86 21.53 18.07
CA GLN A 99 -8.01 20.85 19.36
C GLN A 99 -7.67 21.76 20.54
N MET A 100 -6.56 22.51 20.46
CA MET A 100 -6.16 23.47 21.49
C MET A 100 -7.19 24.59 21.67
N LEU A 101 -7.70 25.16 20.57
CA LEU A 101 -8.74 26.18 20.63
C LEU A 101 -10.03 25.63 21.22
N ARG A 102 -10.43 24.42 20.84
CA ARG A 102 -11.62 23.77 21.41
C ARG A 102 -11.47 23.50 22.91
N GLU A 103 -10.29 23.09 23.37
CA GLU A 103 -10.05 22.89 24.80
C GLU A 103 -10.03 24.23 25.54
N GLN A 104 -9.39 25.27 24.99
CA GLN A 104 -9.43 26.62 25.57
C GLN A 104 -10.85 27.16 25.68
N GLU A 105 -11.66 27.00 24.63
CA GLU A 105 -13.06 27.41 24.62
C GLU A 105 -13.88 26.59 25.62
N ARG A 106 -13.64 25.28 25.71
CA ARG A 106 -14.23 24.42 26.74
C ARG A 106 -13.89 24.94 28.14
N GLN A 107 -12.63 25.25 28.42
CA GLN A 107 -12.21 25.79 29.72
C GLN A 107 -12.86 27.15 30.02
N ARG A 108 -12.92 28.05 29.03
CA ARG A 108 -13.62 29.33 29.17
C ARG A 108 -15.10 29.14 29.51
N VAL A 109 -15.81 28.29 28.75
CA VAL A 109 -17.24 28.01 28.98
C VAL A 109 -17.46 27.35 30.35
N LEU A 110 -16.55 26.48 30.80
CA LEU A 110 -16.63 25.91 32.14
C LEU A 110 -16.45 26.97 33.24
N GLN A 111 -15.48 27.88 33.09
CA GLN A 111 -15.27 28.98 34.04
C GLN A 111 -16.45 29.97 34.08
N GLU A 112 -17.08 30.24 32.94
CA GLU A 112 -18.27 31.10 32.87
C GLU A 112 -19.51 30.44 33.48
N ARG A 113 -19.66 29.12 33.34
CA ARG A 113 -20.82 28.38 33.85
C ARG A 113 -20.71 28.00 35.33
N ILE A 114 -19.50 27.72 35.80
CA ILE A 114 -19.25 27.37 37.19
C ILE A 114 -19.09 28.69 37.96
N LEU A 115 -20.18 29.13 38.60
CA LEU A 115 -20.13 30.29 39.47
C LEU A 115 -19.26 29.99 40.70
N PRO A 116 -18.37 30.91 41.11
CA PRO A 116 -17.66 30.76 42.37
C PRO A 116 -18.67 30.67 43.51
N LEU A 117 -18.40 29.79 44.47
CA LEU A 117 -19.26 29.67 45.65
C LEU A 117 -19.21 30.99 46.44
N PRO A 118 -20.37 31.52 46.86
CA PRO A 118 -20.40 32.71 47.70
C PRO A 118 -19.66 32.45 49.01
N ASP A 119 -19.04 33.48 49.57
CA ASP A 119 -18.52 33.42 50.94
C ASP A 119 -19.72 33.27 51.89
N LEU A 120 -19.72 32.22 52.69
CA LEU A 120 -20.81 31.88 53.61
C LEU A 120 -20.50 32.28 55.05
N ASP A 121 -19.24 32.59 55.38
CA ASP A 121 -18.79 32.75 56.77
C ASP A 121 -19.26 34.08 57.39
N ASN A 122 -19.55 35.09 56.56
CA ASN A 122 -19.88 36.46 56.99
C ASN A 122 -21.32 36.89 56.62
N VAL A 123 -22.19 35.93 56.28
CA VAL A 123 -23.55 36.20 55.77
C VAL A 123 -24.59 36.05 56.88
N PRO A 124 -25.54 36.99 57.05
CA PRO A 124 -26.61 36.86 58.03
C PRO A 124 -27.56 35.69 57.71
N ASP A 125 -28.16 35.09 58.74
CA ASP A 125 -28.96 33.86 58.64
C ASP A 125 -30.11 33.93 57.59
N GLU A 126 -30.75 35.09 57.45
CA GLU A 126 -31.82 35.31 56.46
C GLU A 126 -31.31 35.25 55.02
N GLU A 127 -30.18 35.91 54.73
CA GLU A 127 -29.53 35.84 53.43
C GLU A 127 -28.99 34.43 53.14
N LEU A 128 -28.53 33.72 54.17
CA LEU A 128 -28.07 32.34 54.06
C LEU A 128 -29.21 31.39 53.63
N GLU A 129 -30.41 31.55 54.17
CA GLU A 129 -31.60 30.78 53.76
C GLU A 129 -31.96 31.05 52.29
N GLU A 130 -31.89 32.32 51.85
CA GLU A 130 -32.11 32.66 50.45
C GLU A 130 -31.09 32.03 49.51
N ILE A 131 -29.80 32.07 49.87
CA ILE A 131 -28.72 31.45 49.09
C ILE A 131 -28.98 29.95 48.97
N ALA A 132 -29.33 29.27 50.06
CA ALA A 132 -29.65 27.85 50.06
C ALA A 132 -30.83 27.51 49.13
N LYS A 133 -31.90 28.33 49.15
CA LYS A 133 -33.05 28.16 48.24
C LYS A 133 -32.66 28.35 46.78
N LYS A 134 -31.88 29.40 46.46
CA LYS A 134 -31.38 29.68 45.11
C LYS A 134 -30.50 28.54 44.59
N MET A 135 -29.58 28.02 45.41
CA MET A 135 -28.72 26.89 45.07
C MET A 135 -29.54 25.62 44.81
N THR A 136 -30.53 25.33 45.66
CA THR A 136 -31.42 24.17 45.49
C THR A 136 -32.22 24.26 44.19
N GLN A 137 -32.79 25.42 43.88
CA GLN A 137 -33.50 25.64 42.61
C GLN A 137 -32.56 25.47 41.41
N LYS A 138 -31.34 26.01 41.50
CA LYS A 138 -30.36 25.87 40.42
C LYS A 138 -29.93 24.44 40.21
N LEU A 139 -29.74 23.67 41.29
CA LEU A 139 -29.42 22.25 41.22
C LEU A 139 -30.55 21.47 40.53
N LEU A 140 -31.80 21.70 40.92
CA LEU A 140 -32.96 21.05 40.30
C LEU A 140 -33.05 21.33 38.80
N GLN A 141 -32.82 22.59 38.39
CA GLN A 141 -32.76 22.95 36.98
C GLN A 141 -31.65 22.19 36.25
N LEU A 142 -30.43 22.19 36.79
CA LEU A 142 -29.29 21.50 36.19
C LEU A 142 -29.51 19.99 36.09
N GLU A 143 -30.13 19.37 37.08
CA GLU A 143 -30.49 17.95 37.06
C GLU A 143 -31.52 17.64 35.97
N SER A 144 -32.53 18.48 35.79
CA SER A 144 -33.51 18.36 34.70
C SER A 144 -32.83 18.46 33.33
N GLU A 145 -32.01 19.49 33.11
CA GLU A 145 -31.27 19.69 31.85
C GLU A 145 -30.31 18.51 31.58
N HIS A 146 -29.64 18.01 32.62
CA HIS A 146 -28.77 16.85 32.53
C HIS A 146 -29.54 15.58 32.14
N TYR A 147 -30.73 15.37 32.70
CA TYR A 147 -31.58 14.24 32.33
C TYR A 147 -31.94 14.29 30.83
N ASP A 148 -32.38 15.44 30.33
CA ASP A 148 -32.77 15.63 28.93
C ASP A 148 -31.60 15.37 27.98
N ILE A 149 -30.41 15.91 28.28
CA ILE A 149 -29.20 15.67 27.49
C ILE A 149 -28.87 14.17 27.46
N ASN A 150 -28.89 13.49 28.60
CA ASN A 150 -28.60 12.06 28.65
C ASN A 150 -29.65 11.22 27.91
N TYR A 151 -30.91 11.63 27.94
CA TYR A 151 -31.95 10.98 27.14
C TYR A 151 -31.67 11.11 25.64
N ILE A 152 -31.35 12.33 25.17
CA ILE A 152 -31.00 12.58 23.76
C ILE A 152 -29.76 11.79 23.34
N VAL A 153 -28.71 11.77 24.16
CA VAL A 153 -27.48 11.00 23.87
C VAL A 153 -27.81 9.51 23.70
N ARG A 154 -28.59 8.93 24.61
CA ARG A 154 -29.03 7.53 24.50
C ARG A 154 -29.84 7.25 23.24
N GLN A 155 -30.73 8.16 22.86
CA GLN A 155 -31.49 8.05 21.62
C GLN A 155 -30.58 8.09 20.39
N LYS A 156 -29.57 8.98 20.38
CA LYS A 156 -28.59 9.08 19.30
C LYS A 156 -27.68 7.87 19.23
N ASP A 157 -27.25 7.31 20.36
CA ASP A 157 -26.46 6.07 20.36
C ASP A 157 -27.25 4.90 19.76
N PHE A 158 -28.54 4.79 20.08
CA PHE A 158 -29.42 3.81 19.45
C PHE A 158 -29.54 4.03 17.94
N GLU A 159 -29.80 5.27 17.49
CA GLU A 159 -29.88 5.62 16.07
C GLU A 159 -28.57 5.30 15.32
N ILE A 160 -27.41 5.62 15.92
CA ILE A 160 -26.09 5.30 15.36
C ILE A 160 -25.91 3.79 15.24
N ASN A 161 -26.33 3.02 16.23
CA ASN A 161 -26.25 1.56 16.19
C ASN A 161 -27.11 0.98 15.06
N GLU A 162 -28.37 1.42 14.94
CA GLU A 162 -29.28 0.98 13.87
C GLU A 162 -28.76 1.35 12.47
N LEU A 163 -28.20 2.55 12.32
CA LEU A 163 -27.55 2.98 11.07
C LEU A 163 -26.29 2.15 10.78
N THR A 164 -25.51 1.80 11.80
CA THR A 164 -24.32 0.97 11.65
C THR A 164 -24.70 -0.44 11.18
N ILE A 165 -25.77 -1.03 11.73
CA ILE A 165 -26.33 -2.30 11.27
C ILE A 165 -26.81 -2.19 9.82
N SER A 166 -27.61 -1.17 9.51
CA SER A 166 -28.12 -0.93 8.15
C SER A 166 -26.99 -0.78 7.11
N VAL A 167 -25.93 -0.04 7.45
CA VAL A 167 -24.75 0.11 6.58
C VAL A 167 -24.01 -1.21 6.41
N ASN A 168 -23.98 -2.07 7.43
CA ASN A 168 -23.39 -3.41 7.34
C ASN A 168 -24.19 -4.31 6.39
N ASP A 169 -25.51 -4.37 6.55
CA ASP A 169 -26.40 -5.16 5.69
C ASP A 169 -26.30 -4.72 4.22
N LEU A 170 -26.24 -3.40 3.97
CA LEU A 170 -26.04 -2.83 2.63
C LEU A 170 -24.66 -3.12 2.05
N ARG A 171 -23.59 -3.03 2.86
CA ARG A 171 -22.23 -3.35 2.42
C ARG A 171 -22.08 -4.84 2.07
N GLY A 172 -22.89 -5.68 2.71
CA GLY A 172 -22.90 -7.13 2.53
C GLY A 172 -21.63 -7.80 3.05
N LYS A 173 -21.68 -9.14 3.16
CA LYS A 173 -20.56 -9.99 3.63
C LYS A 173 -19.32 -10.02 2.72
N PHE A 174 -19.33 -9.30 1.60
CA PHE A 174 -18.20 -9.29 0.66
C PHE A 174 -17.14 -8.28 1.10
N VAL A 175 -16.24 -8.73 1.98
CA VAL A 175 -15.02 -7.98 2.29
C VAL A 175 -14.12 -8.03 1.07
N LYS A 176 -13.91 -6.88 0.42
CA LYS A 176 -13.05 -6.77 -0.76
C LYS A 176 -11.66 -7.32 -0.43
N PRO A 177 -11.23 -8.44 -1.04
CA PRO A 177 -9.95 -9.05 -0.73
C PRO A 177 -8.82 -8.12 -1.16
N THR A 178 -7.79 -7.98 -0.33
CA THR A 178 -6.56 -7.28 -0.70
C THR A 178 -5.91 -8.01 -1.87
N LEU A 179 -5.88 -7.41 -3.06
CA LEU A 179 -5.27 -8.03 -4.22
C LEU A 179 -3.75 -8.10 -4.04
N LYS A 180 -3.20 -9.31 -3.94
CA LYS A 180 -1.75 -9.53 -4.06
C LYS A 180 -1.36 -9.38 -5.52
N LYS A 181 -0.23 -8.70 -5.77
CA LYS A 181 0.34 -8.57 -7.11
C LYS A 181 0.85 -9.93 -7.57
N VAL A 182 0.03 -10.65 -8.32
CA VAL A 182 0.45 -11.87 -9.02
C VAL A 182 1.18 -11.47 -10.29
N SER A 183 2.39 -11.97 -10.48
CA SER A 183 3.05 -11.90 -11.78
C SER A 183 2.31 -12.86 -12.73
N LYS A 184 2.16 -12.47 -14.01
CA LYS A 184 1.49 -13.33 -15.01
C LYS A 184 2.16 -14.70 -15.15
N THR A 185 3.47 -14.77 -14.88
CA THR A 185 4.27 -16.00 -14.88
C THR A 185 4.13 -16.80 -13.58
N ASP A 186 3.90 -16.17 -12.43
CA ASP A 186 3.77 -16.83 -11.13
C ASP A 186 2.52 -17.74 -11.06
N ASN A 187 1.41 -17.30 -11.66
CA ASN A 187 0.21 -18.14 -11.79
C ASN A 187 0.44 -19.38 -12.68
N ARG A 188 1.35 -19.31 -13.66
CA ARG A 188 1.73 -20.48 -14.47
C ARG A 188 2.67 -21.40 -13.68
N PHE A 189 3.56 -20.84 -12.88
CA PHE A 189 4.49 -21.61 -12.05
C PHE A 189 3.80 -22.39 -10.94
N ASN A 190 2.81 -21.81 -10.26
CA ASN A 190 2.00 -22.54 -9.27
C ASN A 190 1.19 -23.68 -9.89
N LYS A 191 0.69 -23.52 -11.13
CA LYS A 191 0.04 -24.62 -11.85
C LYS A 191 1.04 -25.72 -12.21
N LEU A 192 2.25 -25.37 -12.63
CA LEU A 192 3.28 -26.35 -12.98
C LEU A 192 3.76 -27.13 -11.74
N LYS A 193 4.05 -26.45 -10.64
CA LYS A 193 4.41 -27.10 -9.36
C LYS A 193 3.32 -28.04 -8.83
N LYS A 194 2.04 -27.69 -9.01
CA LYS A 194 0.92 -28.56 -8.66
C LYS A 194 0.76 -29.74 -9.62
N LYS A 195 1.17 -29.59 -10.88
CA LYS A 195 1.15 -30.67 -11.87
C LYS A 195 2.27 -31.69 -11.63
N ASP A 196 3.44 -31.24 -11.18
CA ASP A 196 4.57 -32.14 -10.92
C ASP A 196 4.43 -32.92 -9.62
N ARG A 197 3.73 -32.36 -8.61
CA ARG A 197 3.59 -33.05 -7.32
C ARG A 197 2.57 -34.18 -7.31
N ASN A 198 1.60 -34.19 -8.23
CA ASN A 198 0.59 -35.24 -8.25
C ASN A 198 0.30 -35.60 -9.70
N PHE A 199 0.82 -36.75 -10.12
CA PHE A 199 0.03 -37.69 -10.91
C PHE A 199 -1.41 -37.55 -10.44
N VAL A 200 -2.24 -36.91 -11.26
CA VAL A 200 -3.59 -36.52 -10.87
C VAL A 200 -4.35 -37.82 -10.78
N ASP A 201 -4.39 -38.40 -9.58
CA ASP A 201 -5.21 -39.55 -9.26
C ASP A 201 -6.67 -39.10 -9.30
N PHE A 202 -7.23 -39.07 -10.51
CA PHE A 202 -8.65 -38.80 -10.72
C PHE A 202 -9.52 -39.79 -9.95
N ARG A 203 -8.97 -40.93 -9.52
CA ARG A 203 -9.64 -41.95 -8.71
C ARG A 203 -10.02 -41.49 -7.30
N THR A 204 -9.27 -40.58 -6.66
CA THR A 204 -9.62 -40.16 -5.29
C THR A 204 -10.83 -39.23 -5.25
N ASN A 205 -11.09 -38.51 -6.35
CA ASN A 205 -12.27 -37.65 -6.48
C ASN A 205 -13.49 -38.39 -7.07
N LEU A 206 -13.32 -39.64 -7.50
CA LEU A 206 -14.45 -40.46 -7.91
C LEU A 206 -15.16 -40.93 -6.64
N LYS A 207 -16.45 -40.58 -6.53
CA LYS A 207 -17.34 -41.14 -5.52
C LYS A 207 -17.38 -42.65 -5.74
N ASN A 208 -16.74 -43.41 -4.88
CA ASN A 208 -16.98 -44.84 -4.78
C ASN A 208 -18.44 -45.00 -4.35
N VAL A 209 -19.29 -45.42 -5.29
CA VAL A 209 -20.63 -45.89 -4.96
C VAL A 209 -20.42 -47.28 -4.38
N GLU A 210 -20.50 -47.36 -3.05
CA GLU A 210 -20.42 -48.62 -2.34
C GLU A 210 -21.64 -49.47 -2.69
N SER A 211 -21.45 -50.45 -3.58
CA SER A 211 -22.51 -51.37 -3.98
C SER A 211 -22.71 -52.44 -2.92
N ASN A 212 -23.16 -52.06 -1.72
CA ASN A 212 -23.63 -52.98 -0.68
C ASN A 212 -25.03 -53.54 -0.98
N LYS A 213 -25.35 -53.79 -2.25
CA LYS A 213 -26.63 -54.40 -2.66
C LYS A 213 -26.63 -55.93 -2.58
N PHE A 214 -25.50 -56.56 -2.25
CA PHE A 214 -25.37 -58.02 -2.17
C PHE A 214 -24.86 -58.56 -0.83
N THR A 215 -24.57 -57.70 0.16
CA THR A 215 -24.19 -58.16 1.50
C THR A 215 -25.46 -58.36 2.33
N LEU A 216 -25.85 -59.62 2.49
CA LEU A 216 -26.91 -60.06 3.38
C LEU A 216 -26.69 -59.43 4.76
N LYS A 217 -27.70 -58.70 5.25
CA LYS A 217 -27.76 -58.13 6.59
C LYS A 217 -27.72 -59.26 7.61
N GLU A 218 -26.56 -59.59 8.13
CA GLU A 218 -26.47 -60.27 9.41
C GLU A 218 -26.84 -59.26 10.50
N GLU A 219 -28.09 -59.33 10.92
CA GLU A 219 -28.54 -58.82 12.22
C GLU A 219 -27.63 -59.41 13.30
N LYS A 220 -27.02 -58.56 14.14
CA LYS A 220 -26.96 -58.78 15.60
C LYS A 220 -26.26 -57.64 16.35
N LYS A 221 -27.05 -57.10 17.27
CA LYS A 221 -26.70 -56.64 18.63
C LYS A 221 -26.07 -55.26 18.74
N GLU A 222 -26.98 -54.30 18.90
CA GLU A 222 -26.87 -53.18 19.83
C GLU A 222 -26.11 -53.59 21.11
N SER A 223 -24.89 -53.10 21.28
CA SER A 223 -24.21 -53.09 22.57
C SER A 223 -23.77 -51.67 22.91
N ILE A 224 -24.64 -51.01 23.66
CA ILE A 224 -24.34 -50.19 24.84
C ILE A 224 -23.40 -48.99 24.60
N VAL A 225 -24.06 -47.83 24.62
CA VAL A 225 -23.51 -46.48 24.75
C VAL A 225 -22.74 -46.36 26.08
N GLY A 226 -21.41 -46.48 26.02
CA GLY A 226 -20.51 -46.34 27.16
C GLY A 226 -19.65 -45.07 27.05
N TRP A 227 -20.23 -43.89 27.26
CA TRP A 227 -19.47 -42.65 27.41
C TRP A 227 -19.10 -42.46 28.88
N LYS A 228 -17.85 -42.71 29.26
CA LYS A 228 -17.09 -42.05 30.37
C LYS A 228 -15.75 -42.76 30.63
N LYS A 229 -14.64 -42.16 30.19
CA LYS A 229 -13.58 -41.54 31.01
C LYS A 229 -12.46 -41.07 30.11
#